data_AF-A0A7X7K3H0-F1
#
_entry.id   AF-A0A7X7K3H0-F1
#
_cell.length_a   1.000
_cell.length_b   1.000
_cell.length_c   1.000
_cell.angle_alpha   90.00
_cell.angle_beta   90.00
_cell.angle_gamma   90.00
#
_symmetry.space_group_name_H-M   'P 1'
#
loop_
_entity.id
_entity.type
_entity.pdbx_description
1 polymer ?
#
loop_
_entity_poly.entity_id
_entity_poly.type
_entity_poly.pdbx_seq_one_letter_code
_entity_poly.pdbx_strand_id
1 'polypeptide(L)'
;VAVQKLQEALLEEAPAEGEQVKLSVLSVDGEALANELAARIDAGEALAVIGEELAASDDPSGSLNELDWLPISSVEDYLGPVLATQSLLLSVGEHTPPMPTETAGVYTIVEMVGHETREYSDEARQSIADELFTAWYESAEQAHVVRKAYADRVPTTP
;
A
#
# COMPACT_ATOMS: atom_id res chain seq x y z
N VAL A 1 14.91 -24.08 -13.44
CA VAL A 1 15.20 -25.16 -12.45
C VAL A 1 15.84 -24.62 -11.17
N ALA A 2 17.00 -23.95 -11.20
CA ALA A 2 17.60 -23.41 -9.96
C ALA A 2 16.83 -22.19 -9.39
N VAL A 3 16.44 -21.25 -10.25
CA VAL A 3 15.62 -20.08 -9.85
C VAL A 3 14.28 -20.49 -9.25
N GLN A 4 13.57 -21.41 -9.91
CA GLN A 4 12.29 -21.93 -9.44
C GLN A 4 12.38 -22.60 -8.05
N LYS A 5 13.44 -23.39 -7.80
CA LYS A 5 13.68 -23.99 -6.49
C LYS A 5 13.99 -22.96 -5.40
N LEU A 6 14.62 -21.85 -5.76
CA LEU A 6 14.89 -20.76 -4.84
C LEU A 6 13.60 -20.00 -4.50
N GLN A 7 12.73 -19.75 -5.48
CA GLN A 7 11.41 -19.16 -5.24
C GLN A 7 10.55 -20.05 -4.34
N GLU A 8 10.53 -21.37 -4.57
CA GLU A 8 9.82 -22.34 -3.73
C GLU A 8 10.36 -22.31 -2.28
N ALA A 9 11.68 -22.28 -2.09
CA ALA A 9 12.29 -22.21 -0.76
C ALA A 9 11.98 -20.88 -0.04
N LEU A 10 11.98 -19.75 -0.75
CA LEU A 10 11.62 -18.45 -0.18
C LEU A 10 10.15 -18.37 0.19
N LEU A 11 9.26 -19.05 -0.53
CA LEU A 11 7.84 -19.16 -0.16
C LEU A 11 7.65 -19.99 1.12
N GLU A 12 8.43 -21.05 1.31
CA GLU A 12 8.44 -21.82 2.57
C GLU A 12 8.97 -21.00 3.75
N GLU A 13 9.95 -20.11 3.50
CA GLU A 13 10.51 -19.21 4.51
C GLU A 13 9.68 -17.93 4.73
N ALA A 14 8.78 -17.59 3.79
CA ALA A 14 7.93 -16.43 3.90
C ALA A 14 7.03 -16.56 5.15
N PRO A 15 6.92 -15.48 5.95
CA PRO A 15 6.11 -15.50 7.16
C PRO A 15 4.68 -15.94 6.85
N ALA A 16 4.14 -16.84 7.67
CA ALA A 16 2.77 -17.33 7.52
C ALA A 16 1.74 -16.29 8.00
N GLU A 17 2.13 -15.43 8.94
CA GLU A 17 1.29 -14.39 9.53
C GLU A 17 2.05 -13.07 9.65
N GLY A 18 1.30 -11.98 9.74
CA GLY A 18 1.86 -10.69 10.06
C GLY A 18 0.77 -9.64 10.24
N GLU A 19 1.18 -8.40 10.45
CA GLU A 19 0.25 -7.30 10.66
C GLU A 19 -0.47 -6.94 9.36
N GLN A 20 -1.79 -6.87 9.46
CA GLN A 20 -2.68 -6.50 8.37
C GLN A 20 -3.70 -5.47 8.86
N VAL A 21 -4.12 -4.62 7.94
CA VAL A 21 -5.13 -3.60 8.18
C VAL A 21 -6.27 -3.73 7.19
N LYS A 22 -7.45 -3.31 7.63
CA LYS A 22 -8.64 -3.13 6.79
C LYS A 22 -9.00 -1.64 6.82
N LEU A 23 -9.18 -1.03 5.66
CA LEU A 23 -9.37 0.40 5.53
C LEU A 23 -10.61 0.73 4.70
N SER A 24 -11.31 1.80 5.06
CA SER A 24 -12.33 2.42 4.23
C SER A 24 -11.78 3.73 3.69
N VAL A 25 -11.85 3.92 2.37
CA VAL A 25 -11.23 5.04 1.66
C VAL A 25 -12.31 5.82 0.92
N LEU A 26 -12.63 6.99 1.45
CA LEU A 26 -13.58 7.92 0.84
C LEU A 26 -12.79 8.96 0.04
N SER A 27 -13.03 9.01 -1.27
CA SER A 27 -12.41 10.00 -2.17
C SER A 27 -13.49 10.89 -2.76
N VAL A 28 -13.30 12.20 -2.68
CA VAL A 28 -14.27 13.19 -3.16
C VAL A 28 -13.62 14.37 -3.86
N ASP A 29 -14.38 14.99 -4.75
CA ASP A 29 -14.01 16.18 -5.50
C ASP A 29 -14.29 17.44 -4.67
N GLY A 30 -13.22 18.16 -4.36
CA GLY A 30 -13.27 19.46 -3.72
C GLY A 30 -13.16 19.41 -2.20
N GLU A 31 -12.39 20.35 -1.67
CA GLU A 31 -12.13 20.49 -0.24
C GLU A 31 -13.41 20.77 0.58
N ALA A 32 -14.37 21.51 0.00
CA ALA A 32 -15.60 21.87 0.69
C ALA A 32 -16.46 20.64 0.98
N LEU A 33 -16.64 19.76 -0.01
CA LEU A 33 -17.37 18.50 0.15
C LEU A 33 -16.62 17.57 1.11
N ALA A 34 -15.30 17.47 0.99
CA ALA A 34 -14.49 16.65 1.89
C ALA A 34 -14.64 17.07 3.36
N ASN A 35 -14.62 18.38 3.65
CA ASN A 35 -14.82 18.90 5.00
C ASN A 35 -16.26 18.69 5.50
N GLU A 36 -17.26 18.81 4.63
CA GLU A 36 -18.65 18.50 4.98
C GLU A 36 -18.81 17.04 5.41
N LEU A 37 -18.28 16.11 4.61
CA LEU A 37 -18.35 14.68 4.91
C LEU A 37 -17.53 14.31 6.14
N ALA A 38 -16.34 14.90 6.34
CA ALA A 38 -15.57 14.72 7.56
C ALA A 38 -16.36 15.13 8.81
N ALA A 39 -17.07 16.27 8.77
CA ALA A 39 -17.89 16.71 9.88
C ALA A 39 -19.07 15.76 10.18
N ARG A 40 -19.61 15.08 9.17
CA ARG A 40 -20.63 14.03 9.33
C ARG A 40 -20.05 12.81 10.02
N ILE A 41 -18.86 12.37 9.60
CA ILE A 41 -18.14 11.24 10.21
C ILE A 41 -17.81 11.57 11.68
N ASP A 42 -17.30 12.78 11.97
CA ASP A 42 -17.05 13.27 13.33
C ASP A 42 -18.33 13.30 14.20
N ALA A 43 -19.50 13.51 13.59
CA ALA A 43 -20.81 13.46 14.26
C ALA A 43 -21.30 12.02 14.52
N GLY A 44 -20.54 11.01 14.10
CA GLY A 44 -20.83 9.59 14.29
C GLY A 44 -21.57 8.92 13.14
N GLU A 45 -21.65 9.57 11.97
CA GLU A 45 -22.21 8.95 10.78
C GLU A 45 -21.24 7.94 10.18
N ALA A 46 -21.73 6.72 9.89
CA ALA A 46 -20.90 5.67 9.33
C ALA A 46 -20.54 5.95 7.86
N LEU A 47 -19.28 5.73 7.49
CA LEU A 47 -18.82 5.89 6.11
C LEU A 47 -19.64 5.06 5.12
N ALA A 48 -20.09 3.86 5.50
CA ALA A 48 -20.95 3.03 4.64
C ALA A 48 -22.23 3.76 4.20
N VAL A 49 -22.85 4.53 5.10
CA VAL A 49 -24.06 5.33 4.77
C VAL A 49 -23.70 6.43 3.77
N ILE A 50 -22.60 7.15 4.01
CA ILE A 50 -22.10 8.19 3.09
C ILE A 50 -21.77 7.59 1.71
N GLY A 51 -21.14 6.41 1.68
CA GLY A 51 -20.82 5.70 0.45
C GLY A 51 -22.05 5.28 -0.34
N GLU A 52 -23.09 4.78 0.34
CA GLU A 52 -24.37 4.45 -0.28
C GLU A 52 -25.05 5.69 -0.88
N GLU A 53 -25.04 6.82 -0.18
CA GLU A 53 -25.59 8.09 -0.67
C GLU A 53 -24.85 8.58 -1.93
N LEU A 54 -23.51 8.57 -1.91
CA LEU A 54 -22.70 8.98 -3.05
C LEU A 54 -22.95 8.06 -4.26
N ALA A 55 -23.00 6.74 -4.04
CA ALA A 55 -23.26 5.78 -5.10
C ALA A 55 -24.68 5.86 -5.67
N ALA A 56 -25.67 6.28 -4.86
CA ALA A 56 -27.04 6.50 -5.30
C ALA A 56 -27.25 7.86 -5.97
N SER A 57 -26.29 8.78 -5.84
CA SER A 57 -26.35 10.09 -6.46
C SER A 57 -25.97 10.01 -7.95
N ASP A 58 -26.57 10.88 -8.77
CA ASP A 58 -26.15 11.06 -10.17
C ASP A 58 -24.85 11.88 -10.30
N ASP A 59 -24.24 12.29 -9.17
CA ASP A 59 -23.05 13.12 -9.12
C ASP A 59 -21.80 12.25 -8.90
N PRO A 60 -20.85 12.20 -9.86
CA PRO A 60 -19.61 11.43 -9.71
C PRO A 60 -18.60 12.09 -8.75
N SER A 61 -18.99 13.10 -7.97
CA SER A 61 -18.11 13.87 -7.09
C SER A 61 -17.55 13.09 -5.90
N GLY A 62 -17.89 11.82 -5.72
CA GLY A 62 -17.35 11.01 -4.64
C GLY A 62 -17.51 9.51 -4.81
N SER A 63 -16.65 8.76 -4.13
CA SER A 63 -16.75 7.30 -4.05
C SER A 63 -16.16 6.78 -2.75
N LEU A 64 -16.76 5.71 -2.23
CA LEU A 64 -16.22 4.92 -1.13
C LEU A 64 -15.63 3.62 -1.69
N ASN A 65 -14.39 3.34 -1.33
CA ASN A 65 -13.71 2.09 -1.64
C ASN A 65 -13.30 1.40 -0.34
N GLU A 66 -13.64 0.12 -0.20
CA GLU A 66 -13.16 -0.69 0.92
C GLU A 66 -11.91 -1.46 0.48
N LEU A 67 -10.83 -1.26 1.21
CA LEU A 67 -9.64 -2.09 1.12
C LEU A 67 -9.78 -3.18 2.17
N ASP A 68 -10.06 -4.41 1.71
CA ASP A 68 -10.11 -5.58 2.59
C ASP A 68 -8.72 -5.87 3.18
N TRP A 69 -8.59 -6.86 4.06
CA TRP A 69 -7.33 -7.13 4.79
C TRP A 69 -6.06 -7.12 3.91
N LEU A 70 -5.26 -6.07 4.09
CA LEU A 70 -4.00 -5.83 3.37
C LEU A 70 -2.81 -5.91 4.33
N PRO A 71 -1.68 -6.52 3.93
CA PRO A 71 -0.42 -6.36 4.65
C PRO A 71 -0.04 -4.89 4.81
N ILE A 72 0.51 -4.51 5.96
CA ILE A 72 0.96 -3.12 6.20
C ILE A 72 1.94 -2.64 5.12
N SER A 73 2.81 -3.53 4.63
CA SER A 73 3.79 -3.22 3.58
C SER A 73 3.14 -2.75 2.27
N SER A 74 1.91 -3.21 1.97
CA SER A 74 1.21 -2.87 0.74
C SER A 74 0.41 -1.57 0.83
N VAL A 75 0.18 -1.02 2.04
CA VAL A 75 -0.69 0.15 2.24
C VAL A 75 -0.15 1.39 1.52
N GLU A 76 1.18 1.57 1.52
CA GLU A 76 1.83 2.67 0.81
C GLU A 76 1.59 2.61 -0.71
N ASP A 77 1.62 1.43 -1.32
CA ASP A 77 1.37 1.28 -2.76
C ASP A 77 -0.06 1.65 -3.14
N TYR A 78 -1.03 1.40 -2.24
CA TYR A 78 -2.43 1.73 -2.48
C TYR A 78 -2.76 3.20 -2.24
N LEU A 79 -2.23 3.80 -1.17
CA LEU A 79 -2.63 5.14 -0.71
C LEU A 79 -1.60 6.23 -1.01
N GLY A 80 -0.38 5.86 -1.36
CA GLY A 80 0.77 6.75 -1.40
C GLY A 80 1.38 6.99 -0.01
N PRO A 81 2.64 7.45 0.05
CA PRO A 81 3.45 7.47 1.28
C PRO A 81 2.86 8.35 2.39
N VAL A 82 2.34 9.53 2.03
CA VAL A 82 1.83 10.50 2.99
C VAL A 82 0.54 10.00 3.65
N LEU A 83 -0.43 9.57 2.85
CA LEU A 83 -1.71 9.05 3.32
C LEU A 83 -1.54 7.73 4.08
N ALA A 84 -0.69 6.81 3.59
CA ALA A 84 -0.38 5.57 4.29
C ALA A 84 0.22 5.83 5.68
N THR A 85 1.23 6.73 5.77
CA THR A 85 1.84 7.09 7.05
C THR A 85 0.81 7.64 8.03
N GLN A 86 -0.12 8.50 7.60
CA GLN A 86 -1.16 9.02 8.49
C GLN A 86 -2.19 7.94 8.87
N SER A 87 -2.60 7.10 7.91
CA SER A 87 -3.61 6.06 8.13
C SER A 87 -3.13 4.99 9.10
N LEU A 88 -1.85 4.61 9.04
CA LEU A 88 -1.26 3.60 9.93
C LEU A 88 -1.07 4.08 11.39
N LEU A 89 -1.25 5.37 11.66
CA LEU A 89 -1.24 5.92 13.03
C LEU A 89 -2.62 5.86 13.71
N LEU A 90 -3.67 5.52 12.95
CA LEU A 90 -5.05 5.50 13.43
C LEU A 90 -5.33 4.24 14.27
N SER A 91 -6.13 4.42 15.32
CA SER A 91 -6.81 3.33 16.02
C SER A 91 -8.03 2.86 15.22
N VAL A 92 -8.49 1.64 15.45
CA VAL A 92 -9.74 1.15 14.83
C VAL A 92 -10.91 2.07 15.18
N GLY A 93 -11.63 2.51 14.14
CA GLY A 93 -12.73 3.48 14.21
C GLY A 93 -12.31 4.95 14.12
N GLU A 94 -11.01 5.26 14.07
CA GLU A 94 -10.51 6.61 13.77
C GLU A 94 -10.34 6.81 12.26
N HIS A 95 -10.40 8.08 11.82
CA HIS A 95 -10.16 8.46 10.44
C HIS A 95 -9.16 9.61 10.32
N THR A 96 -8.56 9.76 9.14
CA THR A 96 -7.73 10.92 8.81
C THR A 96 -8.60 12.18 8.67
N PRO A 97 -8.03 13.39 8.83
CA PRO A 97 -8.65 14.57 8.24
C PRO A 97 -8.74 14.42 6.71
N PRO A 98 -9.52 15.27 6.01
CA PRO A 98 -9.46 15.36 4.55
C PRO A 98 -8.03 15.68 4.09
N MET A 99 -7.43 14.80 3.30
CA MET A 99 -6.08 14.98 2.78
C MET A 99 -6.11 15.13 1.26
N PRO A 100 -5.39 16.11 0.68
CA PRO A 100 -5.28 16.20 -0.77
C PRO A 100 -4.50 15.01 -1.32
N THR A 101 -4.92 14.53 -2.49
CA THR A 101 -4.18 13.50 -3.24
C THR A 101 -3.26 14.13 -4.28
N GLU A 102 -2.50 13.32 -5.01
CA GLU A 102 -1.74 13.78 -6.18
C GLU A 102 -2.66 14.29 -7.31
N THR A 103 -3.92 13.84 -7.34
CA THR A 103 -4.91 14.33 -8.29
C THR A 103 -5.47 15.66 -7.80
N ALA A 104 -5.19 16.73 -8.55
CA ALA A 104 -5.61 18.07 -8.18
C ALA A 104 -7.12 18.16 -8.00
N GLY A 105 -7.53 18.67 -6.82
CA GLY A 105 -8.93 18.83 -6.47
C GLY A 105 -9.58 17.60 -5.83
N VAL A 106 -8.90 16.46 -5.75
CA VAL A 106 -9.41 15.26 -5.08
C VAL A 106 -8.85 15.17 -3.67
N TYR A 107 -9.74 14.97 -2.70
CA TYR A 107 -9.43 14.81 -1.29
C TYR A 107 -9.88 13.44 -0.83
N THR A 108 -9.10 12.83 0.06
CA THR A 108 -9.35 11.50 0.60
C THR A 108 -9.42 11.54 2.12
N ILE A 109 -10.37 10.78 2.66
CA ILE A 109 -10.52 10.47 4.09
C ILE A 109 -10.38 8.96 4.21
N VAL A 110 -9.49 8.51 5.10
CA VAL A 110 -9.27 7.08 5.35
C VAL A 110 -9.69 6.75 6.78
N GLU A 111 -10.52 5.73 6.95
CA GLU A 111 -10.91 5.17 8.24
C GLU A 111 -10.22 3.82 8.46
N MET A 112 -9.69 3.62 9.66
CA MET A 112 -9.16 2.34 10.10
C MET A 112 -10.30 1.43 10.56
N VAL A 113 -10.67 0.45 9.73
CA VAL A 113 -11.76 -0.49 10.03
C VAL A 113 -11.26 -1.68 10.86
N GLY A 114 -10.01 -2.09 10.68
CA GLY A 114 -9.42 -3.21 11.40
C GLY A 114 -7.91 -3.19 11.37
N HIS A 115 -7.28 -3.69 12.43
CA HIS A 115 -5.84 -3.84 12.54
C HIS A 115 -5.54 -5.06 13.41
N GLU A 116 -4.99 -6.12 12.80
CA GLU A 116 -4.77 -7.40 13.45
C GLU A 116 -3.52 -8.10 12.90
N THR A 117 -2.86 -8.91 13.74
CA THR A 117 -1.92 -9.92 13.25
C THR A 117 -2.70 -11.17 12.85
N ARG A 118 -2.60 -11.57 11.59
CA ARG A 118 -3.35 -12.71 11.07
C ARG A 118 -2.57 -13.47 9.99
N GLU A 119 -3.05 -14.67 9.69
CA GLU A 119 -2.50 -15.49 8.61
C GLU A 119 -2.68 -14.78 7.26
N TYR A 120 -1.58 -14.67 6.52
CA TYR A 120 -1.59 -14.12 5.18
C TYR A 120 -2.31 -15.05 4.22
N SER A 121 -3.03 -14.48 3.25
CA SER A 121 -3.55 -15.29 2.14
C SER A 121 -2.42 -15.89 1.32
N ASP A 122 -2.69 -16.95 0.57
CA ASP A 122 -1.70 -17.56 -0.31
C ASP A 122 -1.14 -16.53 -1.32
N GLU A 123 -1.98 -15.62 -1.80
CA GLU A 123 -1.56 -14.53 -2.70
C GLU A 123 -0.64 -13.54 -2.01
N ALA A 124 -0.95 -13.14 -0.77
CA ALA A 124 -0.10 -12.24 0.01
C ALA A 124 1.25 -12.90 0.33
N ARG A 125 1.26 -14.20 0.69
CA ARG A 125 2.49 -14.97 0.91
C ARG A 125 3.34 -15.06 -0.37
N GLN A 126 2.69 -15.26 -1.52
CA GLN A 126 3.39 -15.27 -2.80
C GLN A 126 4.02 -13.91 -3.11
N SER A 127 3.29 -12.80 -2.90
CA SER A 127 3.82 -11.45 -3.08
C SER A 127 5.04 -11.19 -2.19
N ILE A 128 4.96 -11.56 -0.91
CA ILE A 128 6.09 -11.42 0.03
C ILE A 128 7.29 -12.26 -0.41
N ALA A 129 7.06 -13.49 -0.88
CA ALA A 129 8.13 -14.35 -1.39
C ALA A 129 8.80 -13.75 -2.65
N ASP A 130 8.03 -13.13 -3.54
CA ASP A 130 8.55 -12.47 -4.74
C ASP A 130 9.36 -11.20 -4.39
N GLU A 131 8.94 -10.44 -3.39
CA GLU A 131 9.71 -9.32 -2.83
C GLU A 131 11.04 -9.79 -2.22
N LEU A 132 11.01 -10.84 -1.40
CA LEU A 132 12.22 -11.44 -0.82
C LEU A 132 13.18 -11.94 -1.90
N PHE A 133 12.65 -12.57 -2.95
CA PHE A 133 13.44 -13.03 -4.08
C PHE A 133 14.08 -11.86 -4.83
N THR A 134 13.33 -10.80 -5.08
CA THR A 134 13.81 -9.59 -5.76
C THR A 134 14.93 -8.93 -4.95
N ALA A 135 14.73 -8.73 -3.64
CA ALA A 135 15.74 -8.17 -2.76
C ALA A 135 17.02 -9.02 -2.72
N TRP A 136 16.87 -10.35 -2.66
CA TRP A 136 18.01 -11.27 -2.74
C TRP A 136 18.75 -11.14 -4.08
N TYR A 137 18.01 -11.09 -5.19
CA TYR A 137 18.58 -11.02 -6.54
C TYR A 137 19.39 -9.74 -6.74
N GLU A 138 18.85 -8.59 -6.33
CA GLU A 138 19.53 -7.30 -6.39
C GLU A 138 20.80 -7.29 -5.52
N SER A 139 20.73 -7.86 -4.31
CA SER A 139 21.89 -8.01 -3.43
C SER A 139 22.98 -8.88 -4.07
N ALA A 140 22.60 -10.01 -4.67
CA ALA A 140 23.51 -10.89 -5.37
C ALA A 140 24.15 -10.22 -6.59
N GLU A 141 23.37 -9.47 -7.39
CA GLU A 141 23.89 -8.70 -8.52
C GLU A 141 24.94 -7.69 -8.07
N GLN A 142 24.65 -6.91 -7.02
CA GLN A 142 25.59 -5.93 -6.47
C GLN A 142 26.89 -6.59 -5.96
N ALA A 143 26.79 -7.78 -5.36
CA ALA A 143 27.96 -8.54 -4.89
C ALA A 143 28.81 -9.14 -6.03
N HIS A 144 28.22 -9.41 -7.20
CA HIS A 144 28.90 -10.03 -8.35
C HIS A 144 29.41 -9.04 -9.41
N VAL A 145 29.05 -7.76 -9.35
CA VAL A 145 29.59 -6.72 -10.25
C VAL A 145 30.98 -6.26 -9.80
N VAL A 146 32.02 -6.94 -10.27
CA VAL A 146 33.41 -6.45 -10.18
C VAL A 146 33.64 -5.43 -11.31
N ARG A 147 33.52 -4.12 -11.02
CA ARG A 147 33.97 -3.07 -11.94
C ARG A 147 35.50 -3.07 -12.00
N LYS A 148 36.08 -3.76 -12.99
CA LYS A 148 37.52 -3.68 -13.24
C LYS A 148 37.84 -2.32 -13.86
N ALA A 149 38.71 -1.54 -13.21
CA ALA A 149 39.27 -0.32 -13.81
C ALA A 149 40.14 -0.72 -15.02
N TYR A 150 39.76 -0.30 -16.22
CA TYR A 150 40.52 -0.58 -17.46
C TYR A 150 41.66 0.43 -17.70
N ALA A 151 41.96 1.32 -16.75
CA ALA A 151 42.91 2.42 -16.92
C ALA A 151 44.36 1.97 -17.24
N ASP A 152 44.75 0.77 -16.81
CA ASP A 152 46.16 0.33 -16.90
C ASP A 152 46.40 -0.78 -17.93
N ARG A 153 45.42 -1.07 -18.79
CA ARG A 153 45.56 -2.06 -19.86
C ARG A 153 45.63 -1.39 -21.22
N VAL A 154 46.72 -0.66 -21.44
CA VAL A 154 47.16 -0.32 -22.81
C VAL A 154 47.79 -1.58 -23.41
N PRO A 155 47.31 -2.11 -24.55
CA PRO A 155 47.99 -3.21 -25.23
C PRO A 155 49.43 -2.79 -25.58
N THR A 156 50.42 -3.40 -24.96
CA THR A 156 51.84 -3.10 -25.19
C THR A 156 52.48 -4.01 -26.25
N THR A 157 51.69 -4.75 -27.02
CA THR A 157 52.20 -5.54 -28.15
C THR A 157 51.27 -5.34 -29.35
N PRO A 158 51.80 -4.91 -30.51
CA PRO A 158 51.03 -4.70 -31.73
C PRO A 158 50.50 -6.00 -32.33
#